data_AF-A0A640S0M0-F1
#
_entry.id   AF-A0A640S0M0-F1
#
_cell.length_a   1.000
_cell.length_b   1.000
_cell.length_c   1.000
_cell.angle_alpha   90.00
_cell.angle_beta   90.00
_cell.angle_gamma   90.00
#
_symmetry.space_group_name_H-M   'P 1'
#
loop_
_entity.id
_entity.type
_entity.pdbx_description
1 polymer ?
#
loop_
_entity_poly.entity_id
_entity_poly.type
_entity_poly.pdbx_seq_one_letter_code
_entity_poly.pdbx_strand_id
1 'polypeptide(L)'
;MILIPEMTARPPAANPGRVEAWPPERVLSVRTALAERYRVLVEIDEGLGLRQGEAFGLSTEDIDFAEEVVRVRRQVKMVRTSCASRFSRGARSGKCLPSSVAKSRRQHMEHFAPVPFTMPWDAPSPPQTLVEVKHRRLRTYNLLVTGRERKAINRNYSTPMSGS
;
A
#
# COMPACT_ATOMS: atom_id res chain seq x y z
N MET A 1 -32.29 29.53 -25.59
CA MET A 1 -30.92 30.01 -25.31
C MET A 1 -30.68 29.79 -23.82
N ILE A 2 -29.87 28.79 -23.43
CA ILE A 2 -29.61 28.44 -22.02
C ILE A 2 -28.24 29.00 -21.64
N LEU A 3 -28.18 29.89 -20.64
CA LEU A 3 -26.94 30.41 -20.07
C LEU A 3 -26.34 29.33 -19.15
N ILE A 4 -25.10 28.91 -19.41
CA ILE A 4 -24.29 28.13 -18.46
C ILE A 4 -23.53 29.16 -17.59
N PRO A 5 -23.64 29.13 -16.25
CA PRO A 5 -22.83 30.00 -15.43
C PRO A 5 -21.38 29.55 -15.47
N GLU A 6 -20.44 30.47 -15.67
CA GLU A 6 -19.02 30.18 -15.49
C GLU A 6 -18.75 29.79 -14.03
N MET A 7 -18.47 28.52 -13.79
CA MET A 7 -17.89 28.08 -12.53
C MET A 7 -16.41 28.51 -12.51
N THR A 8 -16.13 29.66 -11.89
CA THR A 8 -14.76 30.06 -11.54
C THR A 8 -14.20 29.06 -10.52
N ALA A 9 -13.46 28.07 -11.00
CA ALA A 9 -12.76 27.13 -10.14
C ALA A 9 -11.62 27.87 -9.42
N ARG A 10 -11.65 27.89 -8.08
CA ARG A 10 -10.52 28.36 -7.29
C ARG A 10 -9.31 27.47 -7.59
N PRO A 11 -8.12 28.04 -7.89
CA PRO A 11 -6.92 27.24 -8.05
C PRO A 11 -6.71 26.35 -6.81
N PRO A 12 -6.34 25.08 -6.97
CA PRO A 12 -5.97 24.25 -5.83
C PRO A 12 -4.88 24.96 -5.04
N ALA A 13 -4.98 24.92 -3.70
CA ALA A 13 -3.98 25.52 -2.84
C ALA A 13 -2.58 25.05 -3.25
N ALA A 14 -1.63 25.98 -3.30
CA ALA A 14 -0.25 25.69 -3.67
C ALA A 14 0.26 24.50 -2.86
N ASN A 15 0.90 23.56 -3.57
CA ASN A 15 1.36 22.30 -3.02
C ASN A 15 2.29 22.59 -1.81
N PRO A 16 2.05 22.02 -0.62
CA PRO A 16 2.99 22.16 0.49
C PRO A 16 4.37 21.69 0.02
N GLY A 17 5.41 22.41 0.44
CA GLY A 17 6.76 22.37 -0.13
C GLY A 17 7.38 20.97 -0.30
N ARG A 18 8.51 20.94 -1.02
CA ARG A 18 9.26 19.72 -1.35
C ARG A 18 9.43 18.82 -0.12
N VAL A 19 8.89 17.61 -0.19
CA VAL A 19 9.08 16.59 0.85
C VAL A 19 10.56 16.18 0.84
N GLU A 20 11.24 16.43 1.96
CA GLU A 20 12.64 16.04 2.15
C GLU A 20 12.73 14.56 2.57
N ALA A 21 13.71 13.84 2.02
CA ALA A 21 13.96 12.46 2.41
C ALA A 21 14.40 12.41 3.88
N TRP A 22 13.91 11.42 4.62
CA TRP A 22 14.34 11.25 6.01
C TRP A 22 15.79 10.81 6.09
N PRO A 23 16.53 11.28 7.10
CA PRO A 23 17.88 10.81 7.30
C PRO A 23 17.86 9.36 7.84
N PRO A 24 18.92 8.56 7.60
CA PRO A 24 18.95 7.12 7.91
C PRO A 24 18.64 6.77 9.37
N GLU A 25 19.11 7.59 10.31
CA GLU A 25 18.87 7.41 11.74
C GLU A 25 17.38 7.51 12.10
N ARG A 26 16.62 8.34 11.38
CA ARG A 26 15.17 8.47 11.56
C ARG A 26 14.45 7.25 11.01
N VAL A 27 14.85 6.75 9.85
CA VAL A 27 14.30 5.52 9.25
C VAL A 27 14.53 4.34 10.19
N LEU A 28 15.75 4.20 10.72
CA LEU A 28 16.09 3.14 11.67
C LEU A 28 15.27 3.24 12.96
N SER A 29 15.11 4.44 13.52
CA SER A 29 14.34 4.68 14.74
C SER A 29 12.85 4.32 14.56
N VAL A 30 12.27 4.65 13.41
CA VAL A 30 10.90 4.25 13.08
C VAL A 30 10.81 2.73 12.94
N ARG A 31 11.77 2.10 12.24
CA ARG A 31 11.80 0.65 12.10
C ARG A 31 11.87 -0.07 13.44
N THR A 32 12.69 0.39 14.39
CA THR A 32 12.82 -0.24 15.71
C THR A 32 11.57 -0.06 16.59
N ALA A 33 10.91 1.10 16.49
CA ALA A 33 9.67 1.38 17.22
C ALA A 33 8.45 0.59 16.69
N LEU A 34 8.48 0.16 15.43
CA LEU A 34 7.43 -0.68 14.86
C LEU A 34 7.49 -2.10 15.39
N ALA A 35 6.30 -2.69 15.60
CA ALA A 35 6.16 -4.13 15.83
C ALA A 35 6.79 -4.91 14.67
N GLU A 36 7.42 -6.04 14.98
CA GLU A 36 8.24 -6.82 14.04
C GLU A 36 7.53 -7.09 12.70
N ARG A 37 6.23 -7.45 12.75
CA ARG A 37 5.37 -7.68 11.57
C ARG A 37 5.30 -6.49 10.59
N TYR A 38 5.52 -5.26 11.05
CA TYR A 38 5.41 -4.04 10.25
C TYR A 38 6.77 -3.50 9.79
N ARG A 39 7.89 -4.03 10.30
CA ARG A 39 9.23 -3.54 9.95
C ARG A 39 9.56 -3.74 8.47
N VAL A 40 9.08 -4.84 7.88
CA VAL A 40 9.25 -5.14 6.44
C VAL A 40 8.69 -4.04 5.53
N LEU A 41 7.71 -3.25 5.99
CA LEU A 41 7.16 -2.14 5.21
C LEU A 41 8.17 -1.01 5.02
N VAL A 42 9.00 -0.74 6.04
CA VAL A 42 10.04 0.30 5.98
C VAL A 42 11.11 -0.08 4.97
N GLU A 43 11.50 -1.35 4.97
CA GLU A 43 12.54 -1.87 4.06
C GLU A 43 12.05 -1.97 2.61
N ILE A 44 10.76 -2.25 2.41
CA ILE A 44 10.11 -2.19 1.10
C ILE A 44 10.06 -0.75 0.58
N ASP A 45 9.76 0.21 1.45
CA ASP A 45 9.70 1.62 1.07
C ASP A 45 11.09 2.13 0.67
N GLU A 46 12.10 1.86 1.50
CA GLU A 46 13.50 2.25 1.26
C GLU A 46 14.10 1.56 0.03
N GLY A 47 13.89 0.24 -0.11
CA GLY A 47 14.59 -0.56 -1.13
C GLY A 47 13.88 -0.65 -2.48
N LEU A 48 12.55 -0.42 -2.53
CA LEU A 48 11.77 -0.58 -3.76
C LEU A 48 10.99 0.69 -4.14
N GLY A 49 10.91 1.71 -3.27
CA GLY A 49 10.16 2.93 -3.52
C GLY A 49 8.70 2.63 -3.88
N LEU A 50 8.07 1.73 -3.13
CA LEU A 50 6.65 1.39 -3.31
C LEU A 50 5.79 2.45 -2.66
N ARG A 51 4.70 2.85 -3.32
CA ARG A 51 3.69 3.66 -2.62
C ARG A 51 3.10 2.83 -1.48
N GLN A 52 2.70 3.46 -0.38
CA GLN A 52 2.10 2.77 0.77
C GLN A 52 1.02 1.73 0.39
N GLY A 53 0.11 2.09 -0.53
CA GLY A 53 -0.92 1.17 -1.03
C GLY A 53 -0.36 -0.02 -1.82
N GLU A 54 0.77 0.14 -2.51
CA GLU A 54 1.50 -0.94 -3.20
C GLU A 54 2.18 -1.86 -2.19
N ALA A 55 2.83 -1.31 -1.16
CA ALA A 55 3.44 -2.09 -0.09
C ALA A 55 2.39 -2.94 0.66
N PHE A 56 1.21 -2.39 0.94
CA PHE A 56 0.09 -3.13 1.55
C PHE A 56 -0.55 -4.16 0.62
N GLY A 57 -0.50 -3.92 -0.70
CA GLY A 57 -1.04 -4.82 -1.71
C GLY A 57 -0.09 -5.92 -2.14
N LEU A 58 1.14 -5.91 -1.65
CA LEU A 58 2.16 -6.86 -2.05
C LEU A 58 1.85 -8.26 -1.51
N SER A 59 1.79 -9.22 -2.42
CA SER A 59 1.53 -10.63 -2.14
C SER A 59 2.81 -11.43 -2.34
N THR A 60 2.88 -12.61 -1.72
CA THR A 60 4.04 -13.50 -1.89
C THR A 60 4.27 -13.90 -3.34
N GLU A 61 3.21 -14.04 -4.13
CA GLU A 61 3.27 -14.40 -5.56
C GLU A 61 3.79 -13.27 -6.46
N ASP A 62 3.96 -12.07 -5.89
CA ASP A 62 4.54 -10.93 -6.61
C ASP A 62 6.07 -10.90 -6.52
N ILE A 63 6.67 -11.76 -5.69
CA ILE A 63 8.10 -11.78 -5.40
C ILE A 63 8.75 -12.98 -6.08
N ASP A 64 9.65 -12.69 -7.01
CA ASP A 64 10.43 -13.69 -7.71
C ASP A 64 11.86 -13.63 -7.19
N PHE A 65 12.19 -14.56 -6.29
CA PHE A 65 13.51 -14.60 -5.66
C PHE A 65 14.59 -15.19 -6.58
N ALA A 66 14.21 -15.91 -7.64
CA ALA A 66 15.15 -16.47 -8.60
C ALA A 66 15.56 -15.39 -9.62
N GLU A 67 14.57 -14.67 -10.15
CA GLU A 67 14.81 -13.57 -11.09
C GLU A 67 15.18 -12.25 -10.40
N GLU A 68 15.22 -12.21 -9.07
CA GLU A 68 15.43 -11.00 -8.26
C GLU A 68 14.51 -9.84 -8.67
N VAL A 69 13.22 -10.12 -8.88
CA VAL A 69 12.24 -9.15 -9.37
C VAL A 69 10.98 -9.13 -8.51
N VAL A 70 10.45 -7.93 -8.27
CA VAL A 70 9.16 -7.69 -7.62
C VAL A 70 8.17 -7.11 -8.61
N ARG A 71 7.03 -7.77 -8.79
CA ARG A 71 5.97 -7.36 -9.71
C ARG A 71 4.85 -6.66 -8.94
N VAL A 72 4.81 -5.33 -8.97
CA VAL A 72 3.84 -4.54 -8.19
C VAL A 72 2.47 -4.54 -8.87
N ARG A 73 1.66 -5.59 -8.66
CA ARG A 73 0.41 -5.78 -9.43
C ARG A 73 -0.76 -4.93 -8.95
N ARG A 74 -0.78 -4.56 -7.67
CA ARG A 74 -1.97 -3.96 -7.04
C ARG A 74 -1.63 -2.92 -5.99
N GLN A 75 -2.58 -2.02 -5.78
CA GLN A 75 -2.63 -1.04 -4.72
C GLN A 75 -3.85 -1.32 -3.85
N VAL A 76 -3.64 -1.42 -2.54
CA VAL A 76 -4.71 -1.40 -1.55
C VAL A 76 -5.05 0.05 -1.25
N LYS A 77 -6.34 0.35 -1.29
CA LYS A 77 -6.88 1.62 -0.81
C LYS A 77 -7.87 1.37 0.30
N MET A 78 -7.87 2.27 1.27
CA MET A 78 -8.89 2.35 2.30
C MET A 78 -9.97 3.34 1.86
N VAL A 79 -11.22 2.92 1.93
CA VAL A 79 -12.41 3.76 1.74
C VAL A 79 -13.25 3.63 3.01
N ARG A 80 -13.23 4.66 3.85
CA ARG A 80 -13.77 4.62 5.22
C ARG A 80 -13.14 3.46 6.01
N THR A 81 -13.94 2.49 6.43
CA THR A 81 -13.52 1.32 7.22
C THR A 81 -13.22 0.08 6.36
N SER A 82 -13.44 0.17 5.04
CA SER A 82 -13.31 -0.97 4.12
C SER A 82 -12.14 -0.80 3.16
N CYS A 83 -11.58 -1.91 2.73
CA CYS A 83 -10.47 -1.96 1.78
C CYS A 83 -10.95 -2.39 0.40
N ALA A 84 -10.26 -1.90 -0.63
CA ALA A 84 -10.39 -2.40 -1.99
C ALA A 84 -9.02 -2.43 -2.67
N SER A 85 -8.85 -3.34 -3.61
CA SER A 85 -7.64 -3.40 -4.45
C SER A 85 -7.89 -2.71 -5.78
N ARG A 86 -6.86 -2.10 -6.35
CA ARG A 86 -6.87 -1.56 -7.72
C ARG A 86 -5.57 -1.90 -8.40
N PHE A 87 -5.57 -1.94 -9.73
CA PHE A 87 -4.36 -2.06 -10.53
C PHE A 87 -3.37 -0.94 -10.19
N SER A 88 -2.10 -1.29 -9.95
CA SER A 88 -1.06 -0.27 -9.94
C SER A 88 -0.82 0.17 -11.38
N ARG A 89 -0.90 1.48 -11.65
CA ARG A 89 -0.55 2.02 -12.98
C ARG A 89 0.89 1.69 -13.38
N GLY A 90 1.77 1.41 -12.42
CA GLY A 90 3.16 0.97 -12.63
C GLY A 90 3.36 -0.54 -12.71
N ALA A 91 2.30 -1.36 -12.67
CA ALA A 91 2.38 -2.82 -12.57
C ALA A 91 3.01 -3.54 -13.76
N ARG A 92 3.23 -2.85 -14.89
CA ARG A 92 3.81 -3.44 -16.10
C ARG A 92 5.33 -3.64 -15.99
N SER A 93 6.01 -2.90 -15.12
CA SER A 93 7.46 -2.98 -14.95
C SER A 93 7.76 -3.63 -13.61
N GLY A 94 8.45 -4.76 -13.64
CA GLY A 94 9.05 -5.34 -12.44
C GLY A 94 10.11 -4.40 -11.87
N LYS A 95 10.24 -4.34 -10.55
CA LYS A 95 11.32 -3.64 -9.86
C LYS A 95 12.40 -4.65 -9.47
N CYS A 96 13.66 -4.30 -9.60
CA CYS A 96 14.76 -5.13 -9.10
C CYS A 96 14.61 -5.33 -7.60
N LEU A 97 14.94 -6.52 -7.11
CA LEU A 97 14.91 -6.90 -5.70
C LEU A 97 16.34 -6.93 -5.18
N PRO A 98 16.80 -5.89 -4.46
CA PRO A 98 18.12 -5.91 -3.85
C PRO A 98 18.26 -7.10 -2.89
N SER A 99 19.45 -7.69 -2.82
CA SER A 99 19.74 -8.87 -1.99
C SER A 99 19.43 -8.66 -0.50
N SER A 100 19.64 -7.44 0.02
CA SER A 100 19.26 -7.06 1.40
C SER A 100 17.76 -7.16 1.63
N VAL A 101 16.95 -6.66 0.69
CA VAL A 101 15.48 -6.72 0.73
C VAL A 101 14.99 -8.15 0.53
N ALA A 102 15.64 -8.94 -0.34
CA ALA A 102 15.34 -10.36 -0.54
C ALA A 102 15.53 -11.16 0.76
N LYS A 103 16.66 -10.96 1.43
CA LYS A 103 16.97 -11.63 2.70
C LYS A 103 15.94 -11.30 3.78
N SER A 104 15.64 -10.01 3.95
CA SER A 104 14.67 -9.61 4.96
C SER A 104 13.27 -10.16 4.68
N ARG A 105 12.86 -10.22 3.40
CA ARG A 105 11.57 -10.82 3.03
C ARG A 105 11.49 -12.30 3.35
N ARG A 106 12.54 -13.07 3.09
CA ARG A 106 12.58 -14.50 3.46
C ARG A 106 12.44 -14.65 4.97
N GLN A 107 13.22 -13.89 5.73
CA GLN A 107 13.13 -13.88 7.19
C GLN A 107 11.72 -13.49 7.68
N HIS A 108 11.12 -12.45 7.12
CA HIS A 108 9.75 -12.04 7.47
C HIS A 108 8.74 -13.16 7.18
N MET A 109 8.86 -13.83 6.04
CA MET A 109 7.95 -14.92 5.65
C MET A 109 8.12 -16.19 6.52
N GLU A 110 9.31 -16.43 7.08
CA GLU A 110 9.54 -17.51 8.05
C GLU A 110 8.85 -17.23 9.39
N HIS A 111 8.83 -15.97 9.83
CA HIS A 111 8.27 -15.59 11.13
C HIS A 111 6.77 -15.24 11.05
N PHE A 112 6.31 -14.77 9.90
CA PHE A 112 4.93 -14.33 9.67
C PHE A 112 4.37 -15.01 8.41
N ALA A 113 3.60 -16.07 8.63
CA ALA A 113 2.88 -16.74 7.56
C ALA A 113 2.02 -15.73 6.77
N PRO A 114 2.11 -15.72 5.42
CA PRO A 114 1.25 -14.90 4.57
C PRO A 114 -0.21 -15.18 4.88
N VAL A 115 -1.02 -14.12 4.98
CA VAL A 115 -2.43 -14.26 5.35
C VAL A 115 -3.31 -14.06 4.11
N PRO A 116 -4.16 -15.03 3.75
CA PRO A 116 -5.12 -14.84 2.67
C PRO A 116 -6.10 -13.74 3.06
N PHE A 117 -6.23 -12.75 2.19
CA PHE A 117 -7.07 -11.59 2.41
C PHE A 117 -7.93 -11.31 1.18
N THR A 118 -9.24 -11.34 1.39
CA THR A 118 -10.25 -11.16 0.34
C THR A 118 -10.73 -9.72 0.31
N MET A 119 -10.62 -9.06 -0.83
CA MET A 119 -11.13 -7.70 -1.01
C MET A 119 -11.70 -7.48 -2.41
N PRO A 120 -12.67 -6.56 -2.57
CA PRO A 120 -13.22 -6.23 -3.87
C PRO A 120 -12.21 -5.46 -4.72
N TRP A 121 -12.36 -5.59 -6.03
CA TRP A 121 -11.67 -4.75 -6.98
C TRP A 121 -12.36 -3.39 -7.11
N ASP A 122 -11.55 -2.34 -7.19
CA ASP A 122 -11.89 -0.95 -7.44
C ASP A 122 -12.74 -0.23 -6.38
N ALA A 123 -13.79 -0.81 -5.80
CA ALA A 123 -14.55 -0.16 -4.73
C ALA A 123 -15.14 -1.16 -3.74
N PRO A 124 -15.22 -0.80 -2.43
CA PRO A 124 -15.83 -1.66 -1.42
C PRO A 124 -17.35 -1.50 -1.29
N SER A 125 -17.97 -0.56 -2.00
CA SER A 125 -19.43 -0.43 -2.01
C SER A 125 -20.08 -1.58 -2.78
N PRO A 126 -21.25 -2.06 -2.33
CA PRO A 126 -22.02 -3.05 -3.08
C PRO A 126 -22.23 -2.59 -4.53
N PRO A 127 -22.07 -3.50 -5.51
CA PRO A 127 -22.32 -3.16 -6.91
C PRO A 127 -23.82 -2.89 -7.12
N GLN A 128 -24.15 -1.82 -7.84
CA GLN A 128 -25.52 -1.43 -8.17
C GLN A 128 -25.91 -1.84 -9.60
N THR A 129 -24.93 -2.20 -10.44
CA THR A 129 -25.14 -2.59 -11.84
C THR A 129 -24.44 -3.92 -12.16
N LEU A 130 -24.88 -4.62 -13.21
CA LEU A 130 -24.24 -5.85 -13.68
C LEU A 130 -22.77 -5.62 -14.11
N VAL A 131 -22.48 -4.45 -14.65
CA VAL A 131 -21.11 -4.02 -14.97
C VAL A 131 -20.28 -3.94 -13.70
N GLU A 132 -20.80 -3.31 -12.65
CA GLU A 132 -20.12 -3.24 -11.35
C GLU A 132 -19.93 -4.61 -10.70
N VAL A 133 -20.90 -5.53 -10.83
CA VAL A 133 -20.76 -6.91 -10.34
C VAL A 133 -19.57 -7.60 -11.00
N LYS A 134 -19.40 -7.44 -12.31
CA LYS A 134 -18.26 -8.02 -13.05
C LYS A 134 -16.93 -7.35 -12.65
N HIS A 135 -16.91 -6.02 -12.55
CA HIS A 135 -15.67 -5.27 -12.29
C HIS A 135 -15.22 -5.32 -10.83
N ARG A 136 -16.14 -5.39 -9.85
CA ARG A 136 -15.83 -5.37 -8.41
C ARG A 136 -15.72 -6.74 -7.77
N ARG A 137 -15.50 -7.79 -8.57
CA ARG A 137 -15.35 -9.17 -8.07
C ARG A 137 -14.31 -9.23 -6.96
N LEU A 138 -14.67 -9.94 -5.90
CA LEU A 138 -13.78 -10.25 -4.78
C LEU A 138 -12.58 -11.06 -5.27
N ARG A 139 -11.41 -10.72 -4.75
CA ARG A 139 -10.16 -11.42 -5.04
C ARG A 139 -9.42 -11.66 -3.74
N THR A 140 -8.83 -12.85 -3.61
CA THR A 140 -8.05 -13.26 -2.44
C THR A 140 -6.57 -13.19 -2.77
N TYR A 141 -5.78 -12.63 -1.85
CA TYR A 141 -4.33 -12.45 -2.00
C TYR A 141 -3.61 -12.85 -0.71
N ASN A 142 -2.44 -13.49 -0.81
CA ASN A 142 -1.60 -13.86 0.33
C ASN A 142 -0.69 -12.68 0.68
N LEU A 143 -1.26 -11.70 1.37
CA LEU A 143 -0.56 -10.44 1.64
C LEU A 143 0.61 -10.66 2.61
N LEU A 144 1.75 -10.03 2.29
CA LEU A 144 2.97 -10.09 3.10
C LEU A 144 2.76 -9.44 4.48
N VAL A 145 1.91 -8.41 4.55
CA VAL A 145 1.60 -7.67 5.78
C VAL A 145 0.11 -7.53 5.92
N THR A 146 -0.41 -7.90 7.09
CA THR A 146 -1.82 -7.72 7.46
C THR A 146 -1.95 -7.06 8.83
N GLY A 147 -2.99 -6.25 9.00
CA GLY A 147 -3.34 -5.64 10.29
C GLY A 147 -3.81 -6.69 11.30
N ARG A 148 -3.61 -6.41 12.61
CA ARG A 148 -3.88 -7.33 13.73
C ARG A 148 -5.32 -7.85 13.84
N GLU A 149 -6.29 -7.24 13.17
CA GLU A 149 -7.71 -7.61 13.29
C GLU A 149 -8.33 -8.21 12.02
N ARG A 150 -7.55 -8.47 10.95
CA ARG A 150 -8.11 -8.43 9.57
C ARG A 150 -8.83 -7.10 9.28
N LYS A 151 -8.53 -6.05 10.05
CA LYS A 151 -8.96 -4.66 9.89
C LYS A 151 -7.74 -3.75 9.80
N ALA A 152 -7.96 -2.58 9.22
CA ALA A 152 -6.93 -1.70 8.70
C ALA A 152 -6.16 -0.91 9.78
N ILE A 153 -4.89 -0.66 9.50
CA ILE A 153 -4.09 0.39 10.14
C ILE A 153 -4.47 1.73 9.50
N ASN A 154 -4.89 2.70 10.31
CA ASN A 154 -5.27 4.05 9.89
C ASN A 154 -4.03 4.98 9.81
N ARG A 155 -4.10 6.06 9.02
CA ARG A 155 -3.11 7.14 8.86
C ARG A 155 -2.70 7.82 10.19
N ASN A 156 -3.46 7.65 11.27
CA ASN A 156 -3.19 8.28 12.57
C ASN A 156 -2.07 7.60 13.39
N TYR A 157 -1.41 6.55 12.88
CA TYR A 157 -0.33 5.88 13.62
C TYR A 157 1.05 6.54 13.45
N SER A 158 1.18 7.61 12.65
CA SER A 158 2.45 8.31 12.41
C SER A 158 2.59 9.65 13.11
N THR A 159 1.62 10.04 13.96
CA THR A 159 1.74 11.25 14.79
C THR A 159 2.25 10.85 16.18
N PRO A 160 3.47 11.25 16.59
CA PRO A 160 3.80 11.19 18.01
C PRO A 160 2.83 12.12 18.73
N MET A 161 2.10 11.58 19.72
CA MET A 161 1.41 12.41 20.71
C MET A 161 2.48 13.27 21.38
N SER A 162 2.54 14.55 21.00
CA SER A 162 3.16 15.56 21.85
C SER A 162 2.19 15.77 22.99
N GLY A 163 2.62 15.33 24.18
CA GLY A 163 1.92 15.65 25.42
C GLY A 163 2.06 17.14 25.74
N SER A 164 0.98 17.71 26.25
CA SER A 164 0.97 18.77 27.26
C SER A 164 -0.24 18.51 28.15
#